data_AF-A0A948C5M8-F1
#
_entry.id   AF-A0A948C5M8-F1
#
_cell.length_a   1.000
_cell.length_b   1.000
_cell.length_c   1.000
_cell.angle_alpha   90.00
_cell.angle_beta   90.00
_cell.angle_gamma   90.00
#
_symmetry.space_group_name_H-M   'P 1'
#
loop_
_entity.id
_entity.type
_entity.pdbx_description
1 polymer ?
#
loop_
_entity_poly.entity_id
_entity_poly.type
_entity_poly.pdbx_seq_one_letter_code
_entity_poly.pdbx_strand_id
1 'polypeptide(L)'
;MVALPKLLLLWTALFMLIIGLPGLFTPAATKKVFLNAVKNPEVIRVWGFAALLFGFLFLLVQYAFNATWYLVFAIFGRLSLIKGIVYIWFPSFVDKKVKSRTKSLAMMRVV
;
A
#
# COMPACT_ATOMS: atom_id res chain seq x y z
N MET A 1 7.83 -4.57 29.99
CA MET A 1 6.93 -3.72 29.18
C MET A 1 7.43 -3.74 27.75
N VAL A 2 6.60 -4.14 26.78
CA VAL A 2 7.02 -4.15 25.37
C VAL A 2 7.13 -2.70 24.91
N ALA A 3 8.29 -2.33 24.36
CA ALA A 3 8.48 -0.99 23.82
C ALA A 3 7.47 -0.74 22.69
N LEU A 4 6.73 0.36 22.77
CA LEU A 4 5.70 0.80 21.82
C LEU A 4 6.10 0.65 20.33
N PRO A 5 7.36 0.89 19.92
CA PRO A 5 7.81 0.67 18.54
C PRO A 5 7.81 -0.81 18.10
N LYS A 6 8.15 -1.74 19.00
CA LYS A 6 8.15 -3.18 18.70
C LYS A 6 6.73 -3.71 18.55
N LEU A 7 5.80 -3.20 19.38
CA LEU A 7 4.39 -3.55 19.30
C LEU A 7 3.79 -3.08 17.96
N LEU A 8 4.03 -1.83 17.57
CA LEU A 8 3.61 -1.27 16.29
C LEU A 8 4.09 -2.13 15.10
N LEU A 9 5.36 -2.54 15.13
CA LEU A 9 5.95 -3.32 14.05
C LEU A 9 5.29 -4.70 13.95
N LEU A 10 5.03 -5.36 15.08
CA LEU A 10 4.31 -6.63 15.13
C LEU A 10 2.90 -6.51 14.53
N TRP A 11 2.15 -5.45 14.90
CA TRP A 11 0.82 -5.20 14.36
C TRP A 11 0.86 -4.93 12.85
N THR A 12 1.82 -4.13 12.37
CA THR A 12 1.95 -3.88 10.92
C THR A 12 2.27 -5.15 10.14
N ALA A 13 3.12 -6.03 10.68
CA ALA A 13 3.42 -7.31 10.06
C ALA A 13 2.20 -8.23 10.01
N LEU A 14 1.42 -8.28 11.09
CA LEU A 14 0.20 -9.07 11.19
C LEU A 14 -0.87 -8.57 10.21
N PHE A 15 -1.04 -7.25 10.10
CA PHE A 15 -1.93 -6.64 9.11
C PHE A 15 -1.51 -6.96 7.66
N MET A 16 -0.22 -6.87 7.34
CA MET A 16 0.27 -7.23 6.00
C MET A 16 0.01 -8.71 5.68
N LEU A 17 0.16 -9.59 6.67
CA LEU A 17 -0.06 -11.02 6.51
C LEU A 17 -1.54 -11.32 6.24
N ILE A 18 -2.46 -10.71 7.01
CA ILE A 18 -3.91 -10.88 6.80
C ILE A 18 -4.33 -10.35 5.42
N ILE A 19 -3.85 -9.18 5.02
CA ILE A 19 -4.22 -8.55 3.74
C ILE A 19 -3.57 -9.30 2.56
N GLY A 20 -2.37 -9.84 2.74
CA GLY A 20 -1.63 -10.57 1.72
C GLY A 20 -2.11 -12.00 1.48
N LEU A 21 -2.66 -12.66 2.51
CA LEU A 21 -3.12 -14.04 2.46
C LEU A 21 -4.09 -14.33 1.29
N PRO A 22 -5.17 -13.54 1.09
CA PRO A 22 -6.11 -13.76 -0.01
C PRO A 22 -5.45 -13.71 -1.38
N GLY A 23 -4.40 -12.90 -1.54
CA GLY A 23 -3.64 -12.77 -2.77
C GLY A 23 -2.82 -14.01 -3.12
N LEU A 24 -2.39 -14.79 -2.12
CA LEU A 24 -1.66 -16.04 -2.31
C LEU A 24 -2.59 -17.21 -2.64
N PHE A 25 -3.71 -17.33 -1.94
CA PHE A 25 -4.65 -18.45 -2.13
C PHE A 25 -5.62 -18.25 -3.30
N THR A 26 -6.03 -17.00 -3.56
CA THR A 26 -7.04 -16.68 -4.59
C THR A 26 -6.62 -15.47 -5.44
N PRO A 27 -5.51 -15.57 -6.20
CA PRO A 27 -4.93 -14.43 -6.91
C PRO A 27 -5.89 -13.83 -7.95
N ALA A 28 -6.69 -14.65 -8.64
CA ALA A 28 -7.64 -14.19 -9.65
C ALA A 28 -8.83 -13.41 -9.05
N ALA A 29 -9.41 -13.90 -7.95
CA ALA A 29 -10.50 -13.24 -7.24
C ALA A 29 -10.03 -11.93 -6.62
N THR A 30 -8.88 -11.96 -5.94
CA THR A 30 -8.24 -10.78 -5.33
C THR A 30 -7.95 -9.71 -6.37
N LYS A 31 -7.42 -10.10 -7.54
CA LYS A 31 -7.19 -9.17 -8.66
C LYS A 31 -8.49 -8.54 -9.16
N LYS A 32 -9.57 -9.31 -9.30
CA LYS A 32 -10.88 -8.78 -9.75
C LYS A 32 -11.44 -7.76 -8.75
N VAL A 33 -11.40 -8.07 -7.46
CA VAL A 33 -11.83 -7.15 -6.40
C VAL A 33 -10.99 -5.89 -6.40
N PHE A 34 -9.66 -6.02 -6.49
CA PHE A 34 -8.74 -4.88 -6.60
C PHE A 34 -9.04 -3.99 -7.82
N LEU A 35 -9.25 -4.60 -8.99
CA LEU A 35 -9.60 -3.85 -10.21
C LEU A 35 -10.94 -3.13 -10.09
N ASN A 36 -11.92 -3.71 -9.40
CA ASN A 36 -13.19 -3.04 -9.14
C ASN A 36 -13.05 -1.92 -8.10
N ALA A 37 -12.23 -2.11 -7.07
CA ALA A 37 -11.94 -1.11 -6.05
C ALA A 37 -11.27 0.14 -6.65
N VAL A 38 -10.31 -0.05 -7.58
CA VAL A 38 -9.61 1.06 -8.24
C VAL A 38 -10.51 1.86 -9.18
N LYS A 39 -11.62 1.31 -9.66
CA LYS A 39 -12.60 2.09 -10.46
C LYS A 39 -13.35 3.11 -9.63
N ASN A 40 -13.40 2.95 -8.30
CA ASN A 40 -14.08 3.88 -7.41
C ASN A 40 -13.08 4.90 -6.84
N PRO A 41 -13.18 6.19 -7.20
CA PRO A 41 -12.26 7.22 -6.72
C PRO A 41 -12.32 7.43 -5.21
N GLU A 42 -13.46 7.19 -4.57
CA GLU A 42 -13.59 7.30 -3.10
C GLU A 42 -12.78 6.20 -2.40
N VAL A 43 -12.76 4.98 -2.95
CA VAL A 43 -11.96 3.88 -2.40
C VAL A 43 -10.46 4.18 -2.56
N ILE A 44 -10.05 4.80 -3.67
CA ILE A 44 -8.66 5.23 -3.87
C ILE A 44 -8.26 6.29 -2.83
N ARG A 45 -9.15 7.24 -2.51
CA ARG A 45 -8.89 8.26 -1.48
C ARG A 45 -8.75 7.62 -0.10
N VAL A 46 -9.63 6.69 0.26
CA VAL A 46 -9.53 5.93 1.51
C VAL A 46 -8.20 5.18 1.60
N TRP A 47 -7.74 4.57 0.50
CA TRP A 47 -6.42 3.95 0.44
C TRP A 47 -5.28 4.96 0.55
N GLY A 48 -5.46 6.17 0.01
CA GLY A 48 -4.52 7.27 0.20
C GLY A 48 -4.41 7.70 1.66
N PHE A 49 -5.54 7.81 2.37
CA PHE A 49 -5.56 8.07 3.82
C PHE A 49 -4.88 6.94 4.61
N ALA A 50 -5.16 5.68 4.27
CA ALA A 50 -4.48 4.56 4.88
C ALA A 50 -2.96 4.62 4.63
N ALA A 51 -2.53 4.92 3.40
CA ALA A 51 -1.11 5.05 3.06
C ALA A 51 -0.42 6.22 3.80
N LEU A 52 -1.13 7.33 4.03
CA LEU A 52 -0.66 8.43 4.87
C LEU A 52 -0.47 7.98 6.33
N LEU A 53 -1.48 7.31 6.89
CA LEU A 53 -1.47 6.85 8.28
C LEU A 53 -0.33 5.84 8.51
N PHE A 54 -0.16 4.89 7.59
CA PHE A 54 0.98 3.97 7.60
C PHE A 54 2.32 4.72 7.46
N GLY A 55 2.43 5.66 6.53
CA GLY A 55 3.66 6.44 6.36
C GLY A 55 4.06 7.19 7.64
N PHE A 56 3.09 7.79 8.33
CA PHE A 56 3.30 8.45 9.60
C PHE A 56 3.74 7.48 10.71
N LEU A 57 3.09 6.32 10.82
CA LEU A 57 3.46 5.26 11.76
C LEU A 57 4.90 4.77 11.54
N PHE A 58 5.30 4.56 10.28
CA PHE A 58 6.67 4.17 9.94
C PHE A 58 7.71 5.23 10.33
N LEU A 59 7.39 6.51 10.15
CA LEU A 59 8.25 7.61 10.60
C LEU A 59 8.31 7.73 12.13
N LEU A 60 7.26 7.36 12.87
CA LEU A 60 7.35 7.29 14.33
C LEU A 60 8.26 6.16 14.80
N VAL A 61 8.16 5.00 14.15
CA VAL A 61 8.99 3.82 14.46
C VAL A 61 10.45 4.05 14.07
N GLN A 62 10.74 4.89 13.06
CA GLN A 62 12.11 5.17 12.62
C GLN A 62 13.01 5.67 13.78
N TYR A 63 12.46 6.45 14.71
CA TYR A 63 13.22 7.02 15.84
C TYR A 63 13.59 5.99 16.89
N ALA A 64 13.02 4.78 16.82
CA ALA A 64 13.30 3.69 17.74
C ALA A 64 14.37 2.71 17.25
N PHE A 65 14.86 2.85 16.01
CA PHE A 65 15.83 1.93 15.39
C PHE A 65 17.21 2.58 15.24
N ASN A 66 18.26 1.81 15.54
CA ASN A 66 19.65 2.24 15.35
C ASN A 66 20.03 2.30 13.86
N ALA A 67 21.03 3.14 13.57
CA ALA A 67 21.41 3.78 12.30
C ALA A 67 21.13 3.06 10.96
N THR A 68 21.29 1.73 10.86
CA THR A 68 21.15 1.00 9.58
C THR A 68 19.68 0.84 9.15
N TRP A 69 18.78 0.52 10.09
CA TRP A 69 17.35 0.33 9.79
C TRP A 69 16.57 1.65 9.74
N TYR A 70 17.11 2.69 10.37
CA TYR A 70 16.57 4.06 10.34
C TYR A 70 16.33 4.53 8.90
N LEU A 71 17.34 4.39 8.03
CA LEU A 71 17.28 4.84 6.63
C LEU A 71 16.18 4.11 5.84
N VAL A 72 16.05 2.80 6.03
CA VAL A 72 15.04 1.99 5.34
C VAL A 72 13.64 2.46 5.73
N PHE A 73 13.36 2.59 7.03
CA PHE A 73 12.05 3.04 7.52
C PHE A 73 11.76 4.51 7.14
N ALA A 74 12.77 5.37 7.13
CA ALA A 74 12.64 6.76 6.71
C ALA A 74 12.25 6.87 5.22
N ILE A 75 12.93 6.12 4.35
CA ILE A 75 12.64 6.09 2.91
C ILE A 75 11.24 5.51 2.67
N PHE A 76 10.92 4.36 3.26
CA PHE A 76 9.60 3.73 3.10
C PHE A 76 8.48 4.60 3.64
N GLY A 77 8.66 5.22 4.81
CA GLY A 77 7.68 6.13 5.41
C GLY A 77 7.39 7.33 4.51
N ARG A 78 8.44 8.00 4.02
CA ARG A 78 8.29 9.16 3.11
C ARG A 78 7.66 8.79 1.78
N LEU A 79 8.05 7.66 1.17
CA LEU A 79 7.43 7.18 -0.06
C LEU A 79 5.95 6.84 0.12
N SER A 80 5.59 6.23 1.26
CA SER A 80 4.20 5.95 1.61
C SER A 80 3.39 7.24 1.76
N LEU A 81 3.95 8.26 2.41
CA LEU A 81 3.29 9.57 2.54
C LEU A 81 3.05 10.22 1.17
N ILE A 82 4.08 10.30 0.32
CA ILE A 82 3.97 10.88 -1.03
C ILE A 82 2.89 10.12 -1.83
N LYS A 83 2.89 8.80 -1.77
CA LYS A 83 1.89 7.96 -2.45
C LYS A 83 0.49 8.23 -1.91
N GLY A 84 0.33 8.40 -0.60
CA GLY A 84 -0.94 8.75 0.02
C GLY A 84 -1.49 10.10 -0.44
N ILE A 85 -0.64 11.13 -0.49
CA ILE A 85 -1.00 12.47 -0.99
C ILE A 85 -1.46 12.39 -2.45
N VAL A 86 -0.69 11.70 -3.30
CA VAL A 86 -1.01 11.55 -4.72
C VAL A 86 -2.34 10.82 -4.90
N TYR A 87 -2.65 9.80 -4.09
CA TYR A 87 -3.89 9.06 -4.18
C TYR A 87 -5.11 9.88 -3.75
N ILE A 88 -4.97 10.75 -2.75
CA ILE A 88 -6.04 11.64 -2.29
C ILE A 88 -6.34 12.73 -3.32
N TRP A 89 -5.29 13.42 -3.79
CA TRP A 89 -5.42 14.55 -4.71
C TRP A 89 -5.73 14.15 -6.14
N PHE A 90 -5.18 13.02 -6.60
CA PHE A 90 -5.27 12.59 -7.99
C PHE A 90 -5.72 11.13 -8.12
N PRO A 91 -6.95 10.78 -7.71
CA PRO A 91 -7.45 9.40 -7.80
C PRO A 91 -7.50 8.90 -9.26
N SER A 92 -7.71 9.80 -10.23
CA SER A 92 -7.77 9.49 -11.66
C SER A 92 -6.43 9.03 -12.27
N PHE A 93 -5.28 9.34 -11.64
CA PHE A 93 -3.98 8.81 -12.07
C PHE A 93 -3.86 7.30 -11.83
N VAL A 94 -4.50 6.81 -10.77
CA VAL A 94 -4.47 5.38 -10.40
C VAL A 94 -5.33 4.57 -11.37
N ASP A 95 -6.52 5.06 -11.70
CA ASP A 95 -7.41 4.43 -12.68
C ASP A 95 -6.76 4.36 -14.08
N LYS A 96 -6.16 5.47 -14.56
CA LYS A 96 -5.45 5.48 -15.85
C LYS A 96 -4.30 4.46 -15.91
N LYS A 97 -3.49 4.36 -14.85
CA LYS A 97 -2.40 3.37 -14.79
C LYS A 97 -2.92 1.94 -14.83
N VAL A 98 -3.97 1.64 -14.06
CA VAL A 98 -4.58 0.30 -14.04
C VAL A 98 -5.20 -0.06 -15.37
N LYS A 99 -5.92 0.87 -16.02
CA LYS A 99 -6.52 0.67 -17.34
C LYS A 99 -5.47 0.37 -18.42
N SER A 100 -4.32 1.06 -18.39
CA SER A 100 -3.22 0.79 -19.33
C SER A 100 -2.64 -0.62 -19.18
N ARG A 101 -2.44 -1.09 -17.93
CA ARG A 101 -1.88 -2.42 -17.65
C ARG A 101 -2.86 -3.54 -17.98
N THR A 102 -4.16 -3.35 -17.71
CA THR A 102 -5.18 -4.32 -18.10
C THR A 102 -5.28 -4.47 -19.62
N LYS A 103 -5.17 -3.36 -20.38
CA LYS A 103 -5.17 -3.39 -21.84
C LYS A 103 -3.95 -4.11 -22.42
N SER A 104 -2.75 -3.87 -21.84
CA SER A 104 -1.52 -4.56 -22.22
C SER A 104 -1.58 -6.07 -21.93
N LEU A 105 -2.09 -6.48 -20.77
CA LEU A 105 -2.24 -7.89 -20.41
C LEU A 105 -3.30 -8.61 -21.27
N ALA A 106 -4.33 -7.90 -21.73
CA ALA A 106 -5.32 -8.46 -22.64
C ALA A 106 -4.72 -8.70 -24.04
N MET A 107 -3.85 -7.80 -24.54
CA MET A 107 -3.18 -7.99 -25.83
C MET A 107 -2.17 -9.16 -25.80
N MET A 108 -1.44 -9.37 -24.69
CA MET A 108 -0.50 -10.51 -24.55
C MET A 108 -1.18 -11.89 -24.49
N ARG A 109 -2.50 -11.95 -24.25
CA ARG A 109 -3.26 -13.22 -24.26
C ARG A 109 -3.83 -13.59 -25.63
N VAL A 110 -3.76 -12.67 -26.59
CA VAL A 110 -4.34 -12.82 -27.94
C VAL A 110 -3.26 -13.16 -28.98
N VAL A 111 -1.99 -13.09 -28.60
CA VAL A 111 -0.83 -13.60 -29.35
C VAL A 111 -0.42 -14.94 -28.75
#